data_AF-A0A8K0N4G3-F1
#
_entry.id   AF-A0A8K0N4G3-F1
#
_cell.length_a   1.000
_cell.length_b   1.000
_cell.length_c   1.000
_cell.angle_alpha   90.00
_cell.angle_beta   90.00
_cell.angle_gamma   90.00
#
_symmetry.space_group_name_H-M   'P 1'
#
loop_
_entity.id
_entity.type
_entity.pdbx_description
1 polymer ?
#
loop_
_entity_poly.entity_id
_entity_poly.type
_entity_poly.pdbx_seq_one_letter_code
_entity_poly.pdbx_strand_id
1 'polypeptide(L)'
;MGNKTLIIAVLNKAYVEDDGMLDLFLRSLREGEDTEFLTRHLLLVAVDQTAFNRCRALELNCYQLVTEDVDFSEEVLYMSENFIKMMWKRTLFLGDILRRGYSFIFTLDILKIQCLFVVFVQAKADSVDKLGTALQEASMGNKTLIISVLNEAYVEENGMLDLFLRSLREGEGTEFLIKHILIVAVDQIAFDRCRILKLHCYQLAADGVDLSKEQLYMSDGFINMMWQRTLFLGDVLKRGYSFIFTDMDVMWLRNPFPKLNHGNEDLLISCDRYNGQPFDVANPINTGFYFVSSNNKTIALFDEWYGSRNNSAGMKDQDVLSLMKYNGAFEQLGMKVRFLDTLQFSGFCQDSKDINEVITVHANCCRGVKAKLADLTAILNVWKIFDGASTVGWPAHEACSDSWREEITV
;
A
#
# COMPACT_ATOMS: atom_id res chain seq x y z
N MET A 1 35.27 11.61 -0.31
CA MET A 1 33.88 11.09 -0.37
C MET A 1 33.15 11.75 -1.53
N GLY A 2 32.13 11.11 -2.12
CA GLY A 2 31.29 11.78 -3.13
C GLY A 2 30.45 12.90 -2.50
N ASN A 3 30.01 13.88 -3.31
CA ASN A 3 29.23 15.06 -2.83
C ASN A 3 27.89 14.71 -2.16
N LYS A 4 27.39 13.48 -2.29
CA LYS A 4 26.15 12.99 -1.65
C LYS A 4 26.40 11.81 -0.72
N THR A 5 27.51 11.82 0.02
CA THR A 5 27.77 10.81 1.06
C THR A 5 27.84 11.49 2.43
N LEU A 6 27.05 10.99 3.37
CA LEU A 6 26.99 11.47 4.74
C LEU A 6 27.61 10.46 5.72
N ILE A 7 28.15 10.94 6.82
CA ILE A 7 28.45 10.14 8.00
C ILE A 7 27.42 10.54 9.03
N ILE A 8 26.62 9.60 9.52
CA ILE A 8 25.53 9.90 10.45
C ILE A 8 25.94 9.44 11.84
N ALA A 9 25.94 10.37 12.78
CA ALA A 9 26.07 10.06 14.20
C ALA A 9 24.82 10.58 14.94
N VAL A 10 24.22 9.71 15.75
CA VAL A 10 23.05 10.04 16.56
C VAL A 10 23.53 10.48 17.94
N LEU A 11 23.00 11.61 18.43
CA LEU A 11 23.39 12.22 19.69
C LEU A 11 22.18 12.44 20.59
N ASN A 12 22.33 12.08 21.86
CA ASN A 12 21.44 12.52 22.93
C ASN A 12 22.22 13.35 23.97
N LYS A 13 21.53 13.84 24.99
CA LYS A 13 22.06 14.67 26.08
C LYS A 13 23.32 14.09 26.71
N ALA A 14 23.40 12.78 26.91
CA ALA A 14 24.55 12.13 27.56
C ALA A 14 25.83 12.20 26.72
N TYR A 15 25.71 12.32 25.38
CA TYR A 15 26.88 12.41 24.50
C TYR A 15 27.46 13.83 24.42
N VAL A 16 26.72 14.85 24.85
CA VAL A 16 27.04 16.27 24.64
C VAL A 16 27.44 17.02 25.91
N GLU A 17 27.75 16.27 26.98
CA GLU A 17 28.37 16.82 28.19
C GLU A 17 29.74 17.44 27.87
N ASP A 18 30.18 18.43 28.66
CA ASP A 18 31.48 19.08 28.45
C ASP A 18 32.63 18.07 28.62
N ASP A 19 33.54 18.00 27.64
CA ASP A 19 34.58 16.97 27.53
C ASP A 19 34.01 15.54 27.39
N GLY A 20 32.78 15.44 26.90
CA GLY A 20 32.05 14.20 26.70
C GLY A 20 32.38 13.49 25.38
N MET A 21 31.60 12.46 25.09
CA MET A 21 31.82 11.58 23.94
C MET A 21 31.80 12.31 22.59
N LEU A 22 30.99 13.37 22.44
CA LEU A 22 30.98 14.18 21.22
C LEU A 22 32.31 14.91 21.01
N ASP A 23 32.86 15.52 22.06
CA ASP A 23 34.11 16.28 21.97
C ASP A 23 35.28 15.33 21.62
N LEU A 24 35.31 14.14 22.26
CA LEU A 24 36.27 13.09 21.93
C LEU A 24 36.12 12.57 20.48
N PHE A 25 34.88 12.36 20.03
CA PHE A 25 34.60 11.93 18.66
C PHE A 25 35.09 12.96 17.64
N LEU A 26 34.75 14.24 17.82
CA LEU A 26 35.18 15.33 16.93
C LEU A 26 36.69 15.55 16.98
N ARG A 27 37.33 15.31 18.14
CA ARG A 27 38.78 15.33 18.28
C ARG A 27 39.43 14.20 17.49
N SER A 28 38.88 12.98 17.52
CA SER A 28 39.41 11.86 16.73
C SER A 28 39.37 12.11 15.21
N LEU A 29 38.37 12.86 14.72
CA LEU A 29 38.31 13.29 13.33
C LEU A 29 39.32 14.40 13.00
N ARG A 30 39.69 15.25 13.97
CA ARG A 30 40.66 16.35 13.77
C ARG A 30 42.10 15.89 13.88
N GLU A 31 42.40 15.00 14.83
CA GLU A 31 43.75 14.50 15.11
C GLU A 31 44.09 13.23 14.33
N GLY A 32 43.11 12.57 13.72
CA GLY A 32 43.33 11.38 12.91
C GLY A 32 44.05 11.68 11.58
N GLU A 33 44.75 10.68 11.06
CA GLU A 33 45.48 10.78 9.79
C GLU A 33 44.50 10.89 8.62
N ASP A 34 44.55 12.01 7.90
CA ASP A 34 43.68 12.33 6.76
C ASP A 34 42.16 12.26 7.03
N THR A 35 41.71 12.45 8.29
CA THR A 35 40.28 12.37 8.64
C THR A 35 39.57 13.71 8.80
N GLU A 36 40.29 14.84 8.84
CA GLU A 36 39.71 16.17 9.13
C GLU A 36 38.61 16.56 8.14
N PHE A 37 38.77 16.21 6.86
CA PHE A 37 37.80 16.52 5.81
C PHE A 37 36.43 15.84 6.02
N LEU A 38 36.38 14.75 6.79
CA LEU A 38 35.15 13.99 7.07
C LEU A 38 34.14 14.81 7.88
N THR A 39 34.60 15.82 8.62
CA THR A 39 33.74 16.77 9.34
C THR A 39 32.74 17.47 8.41
N ARG A 40 33.10 17.70 7.15
CA ARG A 40 32.21 18.29 6.13
C ARG A 40 31.10 17.33 5.66
N HIS A 41 31.31 16.04 5.84
CA HIS A 41 30.35 14.98 5.51
C HIS A 41 29.58 14.49 6.73
N LEU A 42 29.92 14.95 7.94
CA LEU A 42 29.28 14.54 9.18
C LEU A 42 27.93 15.25 9.35
N LEU A 43 26.87 14.47 9.58
CA LEU A 43 25.54 14.92 9.99
C LEU A 43 25.27 14.38 11.40
N LEU A 44 25.09 15.30 12.35
CA LEU A 44 24.75 14.99 13.73
C LEU A 44 23.23 15.03 13.91
N VAL A 45 22.64 13.88 14.23
CA VAL A 45 21.20 13.72 14.43
C VAL A 45 20.93 13.81 15.92
N ALA A 46 20.48 14.97 16.38
CA ALA A 46 20.13 15.21 17.76
C ALA A 46 18.71 14.73 18.04
N VAL A 47 18.56 13.88 19.05
CA VAL A 47 17.25 13.31 19.44
C VAL A 47 16.61 14.01 20.63
N ASP A 48 17.30 14.99 21.21
CA ASP A 48 16.75 15.90 22.21
C ASP A 48 17.26 17.34 22.00
N GLN A 49 16.58 18.28 22.66
CA GLN A 49 16.85 19.72 22.51
C GLN A 49 18.24 20.13 23.02
N THR A 50 18.76 19.45 24.06
CA THR A 50 20.08 19.77 24.64
C THR A 50 21.19 19.41 23.65
N ALA A 51 21.12 18.19 23.10
CA ALA A 51 22.05 17.74 22.06
C ALA A 51 21.99 18.62 20.81
N PHE A 52 20.79 19.04 20.39
CA PHE A 52 20.64 19.91 19.23
C PHE A 52 21.26 21.29 19.47
N ASN A 53 21.00 21.89 20.62
CA ASN A 53 21.55 23.19 20.99
C ASN A 53 23.09 23.16 21.06
N ARG A 54 23.68 22.13 21.67
CA ARG A 54 25.14 21.98 21.72
C ARG A 54 25.74 21.79 20.33
N CYS A 55 25.14 20.94 19.51
CA CYS A 55 25.58 20.74 18.13
C CYS A 55 25.59 22.07 17.34
N ARG A 56 24.53 22.88 17.48
CA ARG A 56 24.41 24.19 16.83
C ARG A 56 25.44 25.20 17.35
N ALA A 57 25.74 25.18 18.64
CA ALA A 57 26.76 26.03 19.25
C ALA A 57 28.18 25.72 18.74
N LEU A 58 28.43 24.47 18.32
CA LEU A 58 29.69 24.04 17.70
C LEU A 58 29.73 24.29 16.18
N GLU A 59 28.72 24.94 15.60
CA GLU A 59 28.61 25.23 14.16
C GLU A 59 28.70 23.99 13.25
N LEU A 60 28.21 22.85 13.73
CA LEU A 60 28.21 21.58 12.98
C LEU A 60 26.93 21.43 12.14
N ASN A 61 26.92 20.43 11.23
CA ASN A 61 25.71 20.06 10.51
C ASN A 61 24.78 19.27 11.44
N CYS A 62 23.73 19.93 11.95
CA CYS A 62 22.82 19.37 12.94
C CYS A 62 21.43 19.16 12.35
N TYR A 63 20.82 18.03 12.65
CA TYR A 63 19.42 17.74 12.37
C TYR A 63 18.70 17.39 13.68
N GLN A 64 17.61 18.09 13.99
CA GLN A 64 16.77 17.75 15.13
C GLN A 64 15.75 16.71 14.72
N LEU A 65 15.84 15.50 15.28
CA LEU A 65 14.83 14.47 15.09
C LEU A 65 13.73 14.68 16.14
N VAL A 66 12.65 15.39 15.76
CA VAL A 66 11.49 15.60 16.62
C VAL A 66 10.56 14.39 16.51
N THR A 67 10.21 13.79 17.65
CA THR A 67 9.23 12.70 17.74
C THR A 67 8.17 13.03 18.78
N GLU A 68 6.91 13.12 18.37
CA GLU A 68 5.80 13.52 19.23
C GLU A 68 5.45 12.47 20.31
N ASP A 69 5.89 11.20 20.15
CA ASP A 69 5.45 10.05 20.97
C ASP A 69 6.58 9.21 21.60
N VAL A 70 7.84 9.63 21.48
CA VAL A 70 8.99 8.85 21.96
C VAL A 70 9.99 9.80 22.62
N ASP A 71 10.30 9.55 23.89
CA ASP A 71 11.39 10.24 24.59
C ASP A 71 12.71 9.50 24.33
N PHE A 72 13.61 10.14 23.61
CA PHE A 72 14.96 9.62 23.32
C PHE A 72 16.01 10.07 24.35
N SER A 73 15.61 10.84 25.37
CA SER A 73 16.51 11.40 26.37
C SER A 73 16.82 10.44 27.53
N GLU A 74 16.05 9.35 27.68
CA GLU A 74 16.21 8.35 28.74
C GLU A 74 16.74 7.00 28.22
N GLU A 75 17.31 6.20 29.13
CA GLU A 75 17.78 4.84 28.82
C GLU A 75 16.57 3.94 28.55
N VAL A 76 16.46 3.44 27.32
CA VAL A 76 15.34 2.60 26.89
C VAL A 76 15.71 1.12 27.00
N LEU A 77 14.93 0.36 27.76
CA LEU A 77 15.09 -1.09 27.89
C LEU A 77 15.04 -1.79 26.53
N TYR A 78 16.07 -2.59 26.23
CA TYR A 78 16.17 -3.38 25.00
C TYR A 78 14.90 -4.21 24.79
N MET A 79 14.31 -4.12 23.59
CA MET A 79 13.06 -4.79 23.17
C MET A 79 11.77 -4.30 23.87
N SER A 80 11.79 -3.19 24.60
CA SER A 80 10.56 -2.52 25.04
C SER A 80 9.78 -1.91 23.86
N GLU A 81 8.50 -1.58 24.07
CA GLU A 81 7.67 -0.91 23.06
C GLU A 81 8.31 0.41 22.59
N ASN A 82 8.87 1.18 23.53
CA ASN A 82 9.59 2.42 23.23
C ASN A 82 10.88 2.15 22.43
N PHE A 83 11.61 1.07 22.73
CA PHE A 83 12.78 0.67 21.95
C PHE A 83 12.42 0.34 20.49
N ILE A 84 11.31 -0.37 20.28
CA ILE A 84 10.82 -0.70 18.94
C ILE A 84 10.40 0.57 18.19
N LYS A 85 9.63 1.46 18.82
CA LYS A 85 9.25 2.76 18.23
C LYS A 85 10.47 3.59 17.84
N MET A 86 11.49 3.62 18.71
CA MET A 86 12.77 4.28 18.49
C MET A 86 13.49 3.74 17.25
N MET A 87 13.56 2.41 17.12
CA MET A 87 14.16 1.74 15.96
C MET A 87 13.41 2.02 14.66
N TRP A 88 12.08 2.06 14.67
CA TRP A 88 11.29 2.40 13.48
C TRP A 88 11.49 3.85 13.04
N LYS A 89 11.50 4.81 13.97
CA LYS A 89 11.75 6.22 13.64
C LYS A 89 13.14 6.41 13.03
N ARG A 90 14.15 5.69 13.56
CA ARG A 90 15.50 5.63 12.97
C ARG A 90 15.46 5.08 11.54
N THR A 91 14.78 3.95 11.31
CA THR A 91 14.66 3.35 9.97
C THR A 91 13.98 4.29 8.98
N LEU A 92 12.90 4.97 9.38
CA LEU A 92 12.20 5.95 8.54
C LEU A 92 13.10 7.13 8.17
N PHE A 93 13.86 7.67 9.14
CA PHE A 93 14.81 8.75 8.90
C PHE A 93 15.91 8.35 7.90
N LEU A 94 16.51 7.17 8.09
CA LEU A 94 17.52 6.64 7.16
C LEU A 94 16.94 6.41 5.76
N GLY A 95 15.69 5.96 5.67
CA GLY A 95 14.95 5.84 4.41
C GLY A 95 14.78 7.20 3.70
N ASP A 96 14.47 8.27 4.43
CA ASP A 96 14.34 9.62 3.85
C ASP A 96 15.66 10.14 3.27
N ILE A 97 16.79 9.86 3.93
CA ILE A 97 18.14 10.21 3.43
C ILE A 97 18.41 9.53 2.09
N LEU A 98 18.07 8.25 1.95
CA LEU A 98 18.21 7.53 0.67
C LEU A 98 17.29 8.09 -0.40
N ARG A 99 16.03 8.41 -0.06
CA ARG A 99 15.08 9.02 -1.02
C ARG A 99 15.56 10.37 -1.55
N ARG A 100 16.33 11.11 -0.76
CA ARG A 100 16.98 12.38 -1.18
C ARG A 100 18.26 12.16 -1.98
N GLY A 101 18.64 10.91 -2.23
CA GLY A 101 19.80 10.53 -3.04
C GLY A 101 21.12 10.60 -2.29
N TYR A 102 21.11 10.63 -0.95
CA TYR A 102 22.32 10.62 -0.13
C TYR A 102 22.67 9.19 0.29
N SER A 103 23.90 8.77 0.01
CA SER A 103 24.50 7.58 0.63
C SER A 103 24.91 7.92 2.05
N PHE A 104 24.96 6.96 2.96
CA PHE A 104 25.46 7.22 4.31
C PHE A 104 26.27 6.09 4.91
N ILE A 105 27.16 6.47 5.81
CA ILE A 105 27.89 5.59 6.71
C ILE A 105 27.30 5.73 8.10
N PHE A 106 27.05 4.59 8.76
CA PHE A 106 26.68 4.57 10.16
C PHE A 106 27.29 3.35 10.86
N THR A 107 27.46 3.46 12.17
CA THR A 107 27.95 2.38 13.01
C THR A 107 26.78 1.60 13.62
N LEU A 108 26.91 0.27 13.63
CA LEU A 108 26.03 -0.62 14.38
C LEU A 108 26.82 -1.23 15.53
N ASP A 109 26.29 -1.10 16.74
CA ASP A 109 26.78 -1.82 17.90
C ASP A 109 25.93 -3.08 18.06
N ILE A 110 26.48 -4.24 17.67
CA ILE A 110 25.80 -5.52 17.83
C ILE A 110 26.28 -6.12 19.14
N LEU A 111 25.45 -6.01 20.18
CA LEU A 111 25.65 -6.47 21.57
C LEU A 111 26.10 -7.94 21.76
N LYS A 112 26.38 -8.70 20.71
CA LYS A 112 26.80 -10.12 20.77
C LYS A 112 28.17 -10.42 20.18
N ILE A 113 28.84 -9.48 19.52
CA ILE A 113 30.16 -9.69 18.93
C ILE A 113 30.94 -8.40 19.20
N GLN A 114 32.07 -8.46 19.91
CA GLN A 114 32.95 -7.31 20.23
C GLN A 114 33.63 -6.72 18.97
N CYS A 115 32.86 -6.41 17.93
CA CYS A 115 33.32 -5.84 16.67
C CYS A 115 32.43 -4.65 16.30
N LEU A 116 33.06 -3.48 16.11
CA LEU A 116 32.40 -2.31 15.54
C LEU A 116 32.20 -2.56 14.02
N PHE A 117 30.96 -2.68 13.57
CA PHE A 117 30.65 -2.76 12.15
C PHE A 117 30.33 -1.38 11.58
N VAL A 118 31.10 -0.98 10.58
CA VAL A 118 30.83 0.20 9.76
C VAL A 118 30.01 -0.24 8.55
N VAL A 119 28.77 0.23 8.45
CA VAL A 119 27.88 -0.09 7.33
C VAL A 119 27.88 1.07 6.34
N PHE A 120 28.31 0.81 5.10
CA PHE A 120 28.19 1.74 3.99
C PHE A 120 26.90 1.45 3.23
N VAL A 121 25.93 2.37 3.30
CA VAL A 121 24.66 2.29 2.57
C VAL A 121 24.71 3.25 1.40
N GLN A 122 24.74 2.70 0.19
CA GLN A 122 24.78 3.50 -1.03
C GLN A 122 23.37 3.87 -1.48
N ALA A 123 23.11 5.18 -1.65
CA ALA A 123 21.95 5.62 -2.40
C ALA A 123 22.12 5.19 -3.85
N LYS A 124 21.12 4.48 -4.37
CA LYS A 124 21.08 4.09 -5.79
C LYS A 124 21.04 5.38 -6.61
N ALA A 125 21.99 5.54 -7.54
CA ALA A 125 22.05 6.71 -8.43
C ALA A 125 20.70 6.92 -9.12
N ASP A 126 20.17 8.14 -9.05
CA ASP A 126 18.89 8.63 -9.61
C ASP A 126 18.09 7.54 -10.30
N SER A 127 17.48 6.64 -9.51
CA SER A 127 16.44 5.80 -10.07
C SER A 127 15.32 6.77 -10.40
N VAL A 128 15.08 7.01 -11.69
CA VAL A 128 13.81 7.57 -12.18
C VAL A 128 12.73 7.00 -11.28
N ASP A 129 11.97 7.87 -10.61
CA ASP A 129 10.90 7.46 -9.71
C ASP A 129 9.83 6.74 -10.54
N LYS A 130 10.06 5.45 -10.80
CA LYS A 130 9.28 4.65 -11.74
C LYS A 130 7.82 4.63 -11.31
N LEU A 131 7.58 4.61 -10.01
CA LEU A 131 6.24 4.72 -9.44
C LEU A 131 5.65 6.10 -9.71
N GLY A 132 6.39 7.18 -9.43
CA GLY A 132 5.98 8.54 -9.75
C GLY A 132 5.59 8.73 -11.22
N THR A 133 6.41 8.22 -12.15
CA THR A 133 6.12 8.24 -13.60
C THR A 133 4.87 7.43 -13.93
N ALA A 134 4.76 6.19 -13.44
CA ALA A 134 3.60 5.34 -13.71
C ALA A 134 2.28 5.95 -13.17
N LEU A 135 2.31 6.55 -11.97
CA LEU A 135 1.17 7.25 -11.39
C LEU A 135 0.79 8.47 -12.23
N GLN A 136 1.77 9.26 -12.66
CA GLN A 136 1.53 10.44 -13.48
C GLN A 136 0.88 10.07 -14.81
N GLU A 137 1.39 9.04 -15.49
CA GLU A 137 0.89 8.58 -16.78
C GLU A 137 -0.53 8.00 -16.70
N ALA A 138 -0.85 7.24 -15.64
CA ALA A 138 -2.17 6.65 -15.46
C ALA A 138 -3.21 7.64 -14.89
N SER A 139 -2.79 8.69 -14.17
CA SER A 139 -3.72 9.56 -13.47
C SER A 139 -4.60 10.43 -14.38
N MET A 140 -5.82 10.67 -13.94
CA MET A 140 -6.71 11.70 -14.45
C MET A 140 -6.23 13.10 -14.01
N GLY A 141 -6.78 14.15 -14.60
CA GLY A 141 -6.37 15.54 -14.31
C GLY A 141 -6.50 15.98 -12.85
N ASN A 142 -7.33 15.29 -12.05
CA ASN A 142 -7.50 15.52 -10.61
C ASN A 142 -6.62 14.61 -9.74
N LYS A 143 -5.59 13.97 -10.30
CA LYS A 143 -4.73 12.96 -9.63
C LYS A 143 -5.48 11.74 -9.11
N THR A 144 -6.63 11.41 -9.71
CA THR A 144 -7.31 10.16 -9.45
C THR A 144 -6.91 9.11 -10.49
N LEU A 145 -6.66 7.88 -10.07
CA LEU A 145 -6.43 6.75 -10.98
C LEU A 145 -7.20 5.51 -10.54
N ILE A 146 -7.20 4.47 -11.37
CA ILE A 146 -7.71 3.14 -11.02
C ILE A 146 -6.50 2.24 -10.81
N ILE A 147 -6.48 1.46 -9.74
CA ILE A 147 -5.40 0.56 -9.40
C ILE A 147 -5.96 -0.85 -9.28
N SER A 148 -5.28 -1.81 -9.90
CA SER A 148 -5.58 -3.22 -9.73
C SER A 148 -4.30 -4.03 -9.66
N VAL A 149 -4.31 -5.09 -8.86
CA VAL A 149 -3.14 -5.96 -8.65
C VAL A 149 -3.28 -7.22 -9.51
N LEU A 150 -2.20 -7.60 -10.17
CA LEU A 150 -2.18 -8.72 -11.10
C LEU A 150 -1.06 -9.70 -10.75
N ASN A 151 -1.38 -10.99 -10.78
CA ASN A 151 -0.41 -12.09 -10.68
C ASN A 151 -0.59 -13.09 -11.83
N GLU A 152 0.34 -14.03 -11.95
CA GLU A 152 0.38 -15.06 -13.01
C GLU A 152 -0.93 -15.86 -13.14
N ALA A 153 -1.67 -16.10 -12.05
CA ALA A 153 -2.90 -16.89 -12.12
C ALA A 153 -4.04 -16.19 -12.92
N TYR A 154 -3.89 -14.90 -13.24
CA TYR A 154 -4.90 -14.09 -13.92
C TYR A 154 -4.51 -13.70 -15.36
N VAL A 155 -3.36 -14.15 -15.87
CA VAL A 155 -2.80 -13.69 -17.16
C VAL A 155 -2.87 -14.70 -18.30
N GLU A 156 -3.52 -15.84 -18.10
CA GLU A 156 -3.83 -16.79 -19.18
C GLU A 156 -4.57 -16.11 -20.34
N GLU A 157 -4.33 -16.56 -21.58
CA GLU A 157 -5.04 -16.05 -22.75
C GLU A 157 -6.54 -16.33 -22.65
N ASN A 158 -7.36 -15.32 -22.93
CA ASN A 158 -8.81 -15.34 -22.67
C ASN A 158 -9.17 -15.59 -21.19
N GLY A 159 -8.22 -15.33 -20.28
CA GLY A 159 -8.38 -15.44 -18.84
C GLY A 159 -8.98 -14.19 -18.21
N MET A 160 -8.80 -14.06 -16.89
CA MET A 160 -9.49 -13.03 -16.11
C MET A 160 -9.09 -11.60 -16.49
N LEU A 161 -7.81 -11.32 -16.77
CA LEU A 161 -7.39 -9.99 -17.24
C LEU A 161 -8.06 -9.60 -18.55
N ASP A 162 -8.17 -10.53 -19.50
CA ASP A 162 -8.80 -10.27 -20.79
C ASP A 162 -10.31 -10.02 -20.61
N LEU A 163 -10.97 -10.77 -19.72
CA LEU A 163 -12.37 -10.56 -19.36
C LEU A 163 -12.60 -9.20 -18.66
N PHE A 164 -11.74 -8.84 -17.70
CA PHE A 164 -11.75 -7.54 -17.03
C PHE A 164 -11.68 -6.39 -18.04
N LEU A 165 -10.70 -6.42 -18.96
CA LEU A 165 -10.55 -5.42 -20.01
C LEU A 165 -11.73 -5.42 -20.99
N ARG A 166 -12.28 -6.59 -21.32
CA ARG A 166 -13.48 -6.70 -22.16
C ARG A 166 -14.67 -6.04 -21.48
N SER A 167 -14.86 -6.21 -20.17
CA SER A 167 -15.95 -5.56 -19.44
C SER A 167 -15.89 -4.03 -19.55
N LEU A 168 -14.69 -3.45 -19.44
CA LEU A 168 -14.48 -2.00 -19.63
C LEU A 168 -14.75 -1.54 -21.07
N ARG A 169 -14.47 -2.37 -22.08
CA ARG A 169 -14.76 -2.02 -23.49
C ARG A 169 -16.25 -2.14 -23.82
N GLU A 170 -16.92 -3.14 -23.24
CA GLU A 170 -18.35 -3.43 -23.48
C GLU A 170 -19.28 -2.68 -22.49
N GLY A 171 -18.74 -2.01 -21.48
CA GLY A 171 -19.51 -1.25 -20.50
C GLY A 171 -19.91 0.15 -20.97
N GLU A 172 -20.98 0.67 -20.36
CA GLU A 172 -21.53 1.98 -20.68
C GLU A 172 -20.66 3.11 -20.10
N GLY A 173 -19.95 3.81 -20.99
CA GLY A 173 -19.10 4.94 -20.61
C GLY A 173 -17.86 4.53 -19.82
N THR A 174 -17.39 3.28 -19.94
CA THR A 174 -16.22 2.77 -19.20
C THR A 174 -14.96 2.63 -20.06
N GLU A 175 -15.05 2.56 -21.38
CA GLU A 175 -13.89 2.27 -22.26
C GLU A 175 -12.73 3.25 -22.06
N PHE A 176 -13.03 4.55 -21.91
CA PHE A 176 -12.01 5.57 -21.72
C PHE A 176 -11.22 5.40 -20.41
N LEU A 177 -11.74 4.64 -19.43
CA LEU A 177 -11.09 4.40 -18.14
C LEU A 177 -9.89 3.48 -18.27
N ILE A 178 -9.79 2.67 -19.33
CA ILE A 178 -8.67 1.74 -19.55
C ILE A 178 -7.32 2.47 -19.53
N LYS A 179 -7.25 3.69 -20.08
CA LYS A 179 -6.05 4.52 -20.07
C LYS A 179 -5.70 5.10 -18.68
N HIS A 180 -6.58 4.91 -17.70
CA HIS A 180 -6.41 5.38 -16.34
C HIS A 180 -6.23 4.25 -15.32
N ILE A 181 -6.03 3.03 -15.80
CA ILE A 181 -5.77 1.85 -14.97
C ILE A 181 -4.26 1.63 -14.89
N LEU A 182 -3.74 1.67 -13.66
CA LEU A 182 -2.42 1.18 -13.31
C LEU A 182 -2.52 -0.27 -12.83
N ILE A 183 -1.95 -1.17 -13.61
CA ILE A 183 -1.81 -2.58 -13.27
C ILE A 183 -0.53 -2.76 -12.46
N VAL A 184 -0.67 -3.19 -11.21
CA VAL A 184 0.43 -3.48 -10.30
C VAL A 184 0.72 -4.98 -10.36
N ALA A 185 1.76 -5.36 -11.10
CA ALA A 185 2.17 -6.74 -11.25
C ALA A 185 3.06 -7.19 -10.09
N VAL A 186 2.73 -8.30 -9.45
CA VAL A 186 3.51 -8.86 -8.32
C VAL A 186 4.55 -9.89 -8.75
N ASP A 187 4.49 -10.34 -10.01
CA ASP A 187 5.46 -11.25 -10.62
C ASP A 187 5.81 -10.81 -12.05
N GLN A 188 6.86 -11.42 -12.60
CA GLN A 188 7.40 -11.05 -13.91
C GLN A 188 6.45 -11.41 -15.07
N ILE A 189 5.73 -12.53 -14.97
CA ILE A 189 4.85 -13.02 -16.04
C ILE A 189 3.64 -12.07 -16.17
N ALA A 190 3.06 -11.67 -15.04
CA ALA A 190 2.02 -10.65 -14.99
C ALA A 190 2.48 -9.30 -15.54
N PHE A 191 3.70 -8.89 -15.21
CA PHE A 191 4.26 -7.63 -15.70
C PHE A 191 4.46 -7.65 -17.22
N ASP A 192 4.99 -8.75 -17.76
CA ASP A 192 5.21 -8.90 -19.20
C ASP A 192 3.87 -8.96 -19.97
N ARG A 193 2.86 -9.67 -19.46
CA ARG A 193 1.51 -9.65 -20.05
C ARG A 193 0.94 -8.24 -20.10
N CYS A 194 1.01 -7.50 -18.98
CA CYS A 194 0.53 -6.13 -18.92
C CYS A 194 1.19 -5.24 -20.00
N ARG A 195 2.50 -5.39 -20.20
CA ARG A 195 3.26 -4.62 -21.20
C ARG A 195 2.91 -5.01 -22.63
N ILE A 196 2.69 -6.30 -22.91
CA ILE A 196 2.24 -6.79 -24.23
C ILE A 196 0.89 -6.14 -24.59
N LEU A 197 0.00 -6.00 -23.62
CA LEU A 197 -1.30 -5.34 -23.78
C LEU A 197 -1.22 -3.80 -23.81
N LYS A 198 -0.03 -3.21 -23.67
CA LYS A 198 0.23 -1.76 -23.70
C LYS A 198 -0.58 -0.97 -22.66
N LEU A 199 -0.78 -1.56 -21.48
CA LEU A 199 -1.40 -0.89 -20.33
C LEU A 199 -0.35 -0.10 -19.54
N HIS A 200 -0.80 0.71 -18.57
CA HIS A 200 0.12 1.26 -17.56
C HIS A 200 0.46 0.16 -16.56
N CYS A 201 1.75 -0.20 -16.48
CA CYS A 201 2.23 -1.33 -15.70
C CYS A 201 3.27 -0.86 -14.68
N TYR A 202 3.13 -1.33 -13.44
CA TYR A 202 4.15 -1.15 -12.42
C TYR A 202 4.49 -2.50 -11.79
N GLN A 203 5.78 -2.84 -11.75
CA GLN A 203 6.24 -4.06 -11.10
C GLN A 203 6.48 -3.79 -9.62
N LEU A 204 5.73 -4.45 -8.75
CA LEU A 204 5.91 -4.37 -7.31
C LEU A 204 7.13 -5.21 -6.93
N ALA A 205 8.21 -4.56 -6.51
CA ALA A 205 9.41 -5.26 -6.06
C ALA A 205 9.13 -5.98 -4.74
N ALA A 206 9.13 -7.32 -4.76
CA ALA A 206 9.23 -8.10 -3.54
C ALA A 206 10.72 -8.27 -3.21
N ASP A 207 11.22 -7.58 -2.19
CA ASP A 207 12.56 -7.84 -1.68
C ASP A 207 12.63 -9.28 -1.14
N GLY A 208 13.14 -10.20 -1.96
CA GLY A 208 13.49 -11.56 -1.57
C GLY A 208 12.35 -12.57 -1.43
N VAL A 209 11.13 -12.28 -1.89
CA VAL A 209 10.01 -13.24 -1.87
C VAL A 209 9.56 -13.54 -3.30
N ASP A 210 9.67 -14.80 -3.70
CA ASP A 210 9.15 -15.29 -4.98
C ASP A 210 7.62 -15.42 -4.92
N LEU A 211 6.92 -14.47 -5.55
CA LEU A 211 5.45 -14.41 -5.63
C LEU A 211 4.90 -15.02 -6.93
N SER A 212 5.73 -15.72 -7.71
CA SER A 212 5.40 -16.26 -9.05
C SER A 212 4.54 -17.53 -9.06
N LYS A 213 3.73 -17.80 -8.04
CA LYS A 213 2.85 -19.00 -8.01
C LYS A 213 1.49 -18.65 -7.47
N GLU A 214 0.46 -19.41 -7.86
CA GLU A 214 -0.87 -19.36 -7.26
C GLU A 214 -0.72 -19.55 -5.75
N GLN A 215 -0.83 -18.44 -5.00
CA GLN A 215 -0.73 -18.48 -3.55
C GLN A 215 -2.05 -18.99 -3.02
N LEU A 216 -2.01 -20.14 -2.32
CA LEU A 216 -3.20 -20.68 -1.68
C LEU A 216 -3.83 -19.62 -0.78
N TYR A 217 -5.16 -19.51 -0.86
CA TYR A 217 -5.95 -18.66 0.02
C TYR A 217 -5.56 -18.95 1.49
N MET A 218 -4.98 -17.95 2.19
CA MET A 218 -4.44 -18.02 3.58
C MET A 218 -2.99 -18.51 3.75
N SER A 219 -2.22 -18.74 2.68
CA SER A 219 -0.78 -19.02 2.80
C SER A 219 0.02 -17.79 3.27
N ASP A 220 1.18 -18.02 3.88
CA ASP A 220 2.10 -16.93 4.29
C ASP A 220 2.51 -16.04 3.10
N GLY A 221 2.65 -16.63 1.90
CA GLY A 221 2.91 -15.90 0.66
C GLY A 221 1.75 -15.00 0.24
N PHE A 222 0.50 -15.49 0.32
CA PHE A 222 -0.71 -14.69 0.11
C PHE A 222 -0.80 -13.53 1.11
N ILE A 223 -0.60 -13.81 2.41
CA ILE A 223 -0.68 -12.80 3.47
C ILE A 223 0.37 -11.70 3.25
N ASN A 224 1.64 -12.08 3.00
CA ASN A 224 2.70 -11.12 2.73
C ASN A 224 2.43 -10.27 1.49
N MET A 225 1.92 -10.87 0.40
CA MET A 225 1.52 -10.14 -0.81
C MET A 225 0.41 -9.11 -0.54
N MET A 226 -0.62 -9.48 0.23
CA MET A 226 -1.72 -8.57 0.57
C MET A 226 -1.24 -7.39 1.41
N TRP A 227 -0.29 -7.61 2.32
CA TRP A 227 0.29 -6.52 3.09
C TRP A 227 1.21 -5.62 2.26
N GLN A 228 1.94 -6.17 1.28
CA GLN A 228 2.67 -5.36 0.30
C GLN A 228 1.73 -4.52 -0.56
N ARG A 229 0.55 -5.05 -0.92
CA ARG A 229 -0.53 -4.28 -1.54
C ARG A 229 -0.97 -3.12 -0.66
N THR A 230 -1.28 -3.35 0.61
CA THR A 230 -1.69 -2.29 1.54
C THR A 230 -0.61 -1.21 1.68
N LEU A 231 0.67 -1.61 1.81
CA LEU A 231 1.80 -0.68 1.86
C LEU A 231 1.90 0.18 0.60
N PHE A 232 1.86 -0.46 -0.57
CA PHE A 232 1.91 0.21 -1.87
C PHE A 232 0.81 1.26 -2.01
N LEU A 233 -0.43 0.88 -1.67
CA LEU A 233 -1.58 1.77 -1.76
C LEU A 233 -1.46 2.95 -0.78
N GLY A 234 -0.92 2.72 0.43
CA GLY A 234 -0.58 3.79 1.36
C GLY A 234 0.48 4.75 0.80
N ASP A 235 1.50 4.26 0.10
CA ASP A 235 2.50 5.08 -0.56
C ASP A 235 1.93 5.91 -1.72
N VAL A 236 0.93 5.40 -2.45
CA VAL A 236 0.19 6.16 -3.46
C VAL A 236 -0.56 7.34 -2.82
N LEU A 237 -1.24 7.13 -1.69
CA LEU A 237 -1.90 8.21 -0.94
C LEU A 237 -0.89 9.26 -0.45
N LYS A 238 0.26 8.84 0.09
CA LYS A 238 1.33 9.76 0.53
C LYS A 238 1.89 10.62 -0.60
N ARG A 239 1.77 10.16 -1.85
CA ARG A 239 2.18 10.89 -3.06
C ARG A 239 1.10 11.84 -3.59
N GLY A 240 -0.06 11.92 -2.92
CA GLY A 240 -1.13 12.85 -3.26
C GLY A 240 -2.11 12.34 -4.32
N TYR A 241 -2.16 11.03 -4.57
CA TYR A 241 -3.06 10.43 -5.56
C TYR A 241 -4.24 9.75 -4.86
N SER A 242 -5.45 10.13 -5.25
CA SER A 242 -6.68 9.39 -4.89
C SER A 242 -6.84 8.21 -5.84
N PHE A 243 -7.52 7.14 -5.46
CA PHE A 243 -7.72 6.04 -6.39
C PHE A 243 -9.00 5.25 -6.15
N ILE A 244 -9.45 4.58 -7.22
CA ILE A 244 -10.32 3.41 -7.11
C ILE A 244 -9.42 2.18 -7.09
N PHE A 245 -9.51 1.37 -6.05
CA PHE A 245 -8.97 0.03 -6.05
C PHE A 245 -10.05 -0.94 -6.56
N THR A 246 -9.66 -1.87 -7.44
CA THR A 246 -10.54 -2.92 -7.95
C THR A 246 -9.76 -4.22 -8.07
N ASP A 247 -10.33 -5.34 -7.61
CA ASP A 247 -9.82 -6.66 -7.93
C ASP A 247 -10.10 -6.99 -9.41
N MET A 248 -9.35 -7.94 -9.98
CA MET A 248 -9.43 -8.33 -11.39
C MET A 248 -10.72 -9.08 -11.75
N ASP A 249 -11.42 -9.60 -10.74
CA ASP A 249 -12.70 -10.32 -10.84
C ASP A 249 -13.91 -9.41 -10.56
N VAL A 250 -13.74 -8.11 -10.82
CA VAL A 250 -14.81 -7.11 -10.81
C VAL A 250 -15.09 -6.64 -12.24
N MET A 251 -16.28 -6.89 -12.75
CA MET A 251 -16.73 -6.42 -14.06
C MET A 251 -17.23 -4.99 -13.97
N TRP A 252 -16.83 -4.14 -14.91
CA TRP A 252 -17.21 -2.72 -14.96
C TRP A 252 -18.25 -2.50 -16.05
N LEU A 253 -19.53 -2.53 -15.68
CA LEU A 253 -20.66 -2.44 -16.60
C LEU A 253 -21.07 -0.98 -16.88
N ARG A 254 -20.89 -0.07 -15.91
CA ARG A 254 -21.10 1.37 -16.10
C ARG A 254 -20.00 2.20 -15.44
N ASN A 255 -19.87 3.44 -15.86
CA ASN A 255 -18.94 4.39 -15.22
C ASN A 255 -19.34 4.62 -13.74
N PRO A 256 -18.47 4.33 -12.75
CA PRO A 256 -18.81 4.48 -11.33
C PRO A 256 -18.65 5.92 -10.82
N PHE A 257 -17.88 6.77 -11.50
CA PHE A 257 -17.58 8.13 -11.02
C PHE A 257 -18.81 8.98 -10.67
N PRO A 258 -19.93 8.92 -11.42
CA PRO A 258 -21.17 9.60 -11.04
C PRO A 258 -21.69 9.23 -9.65
N LYS A 259 -21.48 7.99 -9.17
CA LYS A 259 -21.91 7.55 -7.83
C LYS A 259 -20.84 7.69 -6.75
N LEU A 260 -19.58 7.89 -7.14
CA LEU A 260 -18.46 8.04 -6.21
C LEU A 260 -18.21 9.51 -5.81
N ASN A 261 -18.83 10.48 -6.50
CA ASN A 261 -18.58 11.91 -6.31
C ASN A 261 -19.72 12.62 -5.53
N HIS A 262 -19.95 12.27 -4.25
CA HIS A 262 -21.15 12.69 -3.51
C HIS A 262 -20.94 13.24 -2.08
N GLY A 263 -19.88 14.02 -1.81
CA GLY A 263 -19.83 14.83 -0.58
C GLY A 263 -18.59 14.71 0.30
N ASN A 264 -17.40 14.77 -0.32
CA ASN A 264 -16.12 14.79 0.38
C ASN A 264 -15.92 13.57 1.31
N GLU A 265 -16.44 12.40 0.93
CA GLU A 265 -16.13 11.17 1.64
C GLU A 265 -14.65 10.78 1.47
N ASP A 266 -14.08 10.27 2.55
CA ASP A 266 -12.68 9.87 2.63
C ASP A 266 -12.49 8.47 2.02
N LEU A 267 -13.46 7.57 2.24
CA LEU A 267 -13.47 6.18 1.76
C LEU A 267 -14.89 5.78 1.37
N LEU A 268 -15.05 5.25 0.15
CA LEU A 268 -16.27 4.59 -0.29
C LEU A 268 -15.95 3.13 -0.60
N ILE A 269 -16.50 2.19 0.15
CA ILE A 269 -16.09 0.78 0.10
C ILE A 269 -17.28 -0.14 -0.17
N SER A 270 -17.07 -1.14 -1.03
CA SER A 270 -18.05 -2.18 -1.28
C SER A 270 -18.31 -3.04 -0.04
N CYS A 271 -19.41 -3.79 -0.06
CA CYS A 271 -19.77 -4.70 1.02
C CYS A 271 -20.29 -6.02 0.46
N ASP A 272 -20.09 -7.11 1.20
CA ASP A 272 -20.58 -8.42 0.78
C ASP A 272 -22.12 -8.52 0.88
N ARG A 273 -22.69 -7.77 1.82
CA ARG A 273 -24.14 -7.61 1.99
C ARG A 273 -24.44 -6.20 2.46
N TYR A 274 -25.27 -5.48 1.73
CA TYR A 274 -25.71 -4.14 2.10
C TYR A 274 -26.93 -4.20 3.01
N ASN A 275 -26.87 -3.48 4.13
CA ASN A 275 -27.95 -3.45 5.13
C ASN A 275 -29.00 -2.35 4.87
N GLY A 276 -28.84 -1.56 3.80
CA GLY A 276 -29.72 -0.45 3.45
C GLY A 276 -29.33 0.90 4.06
N GLN A 277 -28.30 0.96 4.90
CA GLN A 277 -27.83 2.18 5.55
C GLN A 277 -26.39 2.51 5.13
N PRO A 278 -26.16 3.60 4.37
CA PRO A 278 -24.87 3.86 3.71
C PRO A 278 -23.75 4.26 4.67
N PHE A 279 -24.06 4.65 5.91
CA PHE A 279 -23.08 5.09 6.91
C PHE A 279 -23.01 4.15 8.12
N ASP A 280 -23.73 3.03 8.09
CA ASP A 280 -23.77 2.09 9.20
C ASP A 280 -22.54 1.16 9.18
N VAL A 281 -21.72 1.26 10.22
CA VAL A 281 -20.53 0.43 10.42
C VAL A 281 -20.84 -1.06 10.55
N ALA A 282 -22.10 -1.46 10.70
CA ALA A 282 -22.51 -2.86 10.66
C ALA A 282 -22.38 -3.50 9.26
N ASN A 283 -22.23 -2.72 8.18
CA ASN A 283 -22.02 -3.27 6.85
C ASN A 283 -20.72 -4.12 6.78
N PRO A 284 -20.76 -5.37 6.30
CA PRO A 284 -19.61 -6.24 6.11
C PRO A 284 -18.79 -5.76 4.91
N ILE A 285 -17.67 -5.09 5.17
CA ILE A 285 -16.82 -4.51 4.12
C ILE A 285 -16.25 -5.57 3.19
N ASN A 286 -16.08 -5.20 1.93
CA ASN A 286 -15.37 -5.96 0.91
C ASN A 286 -14.27 -5.08 0.31
N THR A 287 -13.01 -5.56 0.32
CA THR A 287 -11.86 -4.79 -0.16
C THR A 287 -11.57 -4.99 -1.65
N GLY A 288 -12.44 -5.68 -2.39
CA GLY A 288 -12.30 -5.89 -3.83
C GLY A 288 -12.75 -4.71 -4.68
N PHE A 289 -13.52 -3.77 -4.13
CA PHE A 289 -13.78 -2.48 -4.77
C PHE A 289 -13.94 -1.37 -3.75
N TYR A 290 -13.16 -0.29 -3.90
CA TYR A 290 -13.35 0.93 -3.11
C TYR A 290 -12.71 2.15 -3.78
N PHE A 291 -13.26 3.32 -3.51
CA PHE A 291 -12.63 4.61 -3.79
C PHE A 291 -12.07 5.19 -2.50
N VAL A 292 -10.87 5.75 -2.56
CA VAL A 292 -10.23 6.44 -1.44
C VAL A 292 -9.64 7.78 -1.89
N SER A 293 -9.96 8.82 -1.13
CA SER A 293 -9.43 10.17 -1.32
C SER A 293 -8.04 10.28 -0.67
N SER A 294 -7.06 10.88 -1.34
CA SER A 294 -5.76 11.17 -0.74
C SER A 294 -5.85 12.33 0.26
N ASN A 295 -5.76 12.03 1.56
CA ASN A 295 -5.65 13.03 2.62
C ASN A 295 -5.00 12.44 3.89
N ASN A 296 -4.76 13.26 4.91
CA ASN A 296 -4.07 12.83 6.12
C ASN A 296 -4.79 11.68 6.87
N LYS A 297 -6.13 11.62 6.81
CA LYS A 297 -6.90 10.58 7.50
C LYS A 297 -6.77 9.23 6.81
N THR A 298 -6.87 9.21 5.48
CA THR A 298 -6.73 7.97 4.71
C THR A 298 -5.29 7.47 4.71
N ILE A 299 -4.30 8.37 4.70
CA ILE A 299 -2.89 8.00 4.91
C ILE A 299 -2.71 7.34 6.28
N ALA A 300 -3.25 7.94 7.35
CA ALA A 300 -3.17 7.37 8.69
C ALA A 300 -3.87 6.00 8.78
N LEU A 301 -5.05 5.85 8.18
CA LEU A 301 -5.75 4.56 8.12
C LEU A 301 -4.88 3.48 7.45
N PHE A 302 -4.27 3.77 6.30
CA PHE A 302 -3.44 2.79 5.61
C PHE A 302 -2.15 2.46 6.37
N ASP A 303 -1.57 3.43 7.08
CA ASP A 303 -0.41 3.20 7.96
C ASP A 303 -0.77 2.31 9.16
N GLU A 304 -1.89 2.57 9.83
CA GLU A 304 -2.41 1.73 10.92
C GLU A 304 -2.81 0.33 10.44
N TRP A 305 -3.44 0.25 9.27
CA TRP A 305 -3.86 -1.01 8.67
C TRP A 305 -2.65 -1.89 8.36
N TYR A 306 -1.65 -1.34 7.67
CA TYR A 306 -0.40 -2.05 7.41
C TYR A 306 0.35 -2.41 8.70
N GLY A 307 0.40 -1.50 9.68
CA GLY A 307 1.04 -1.74 10.98
C GLY A 307 0.39 -2.87 11.78
N SER A 308 -0.93 -3.04 11.64
CA SER A 308 -1.70 -4.06 12.34
C SER A 308 -1.32 -5.50 11.94
N ARG A 309 -0.70 -5.70 10.76
CA ARG A 309 -0.18 -7.00 10.30
C ARG A 309 0.53 -7.80 11.39
N ASN A 310 1.37 -7.14 12.19
CA ASN A 310 2.21 -7.80 13.19
C ASN A 310 1.39 -8.48 14.30
N ASN A 311 0.13 -8.09 14.48
CA ASN A 311 -0.77 -8.60 15.52
C ASN A 311 -1.97 -9.36 14.93
N SER A 312 -1.92 -9.73 13.64
CA SER A 312 -3.07 -10.26 12.88
C SER A 312 -2.78 -11.62 12.26
N ALA A 313 -2.12 -12.50 13.02
CA ALA A 313 -1.78 -13.84 12.55
C ALA A 313 -3.02 -14.62 12.08
N GLY A 314 -2.98 -15.15 10.86
CA GLY A 314 -4.08 -15.89 10.25
C GLY A 314 -5.24 -15.03 9.74
N MET A 315 -5.11 -13.70 9.72
CA MET A 315 -6.11 -12.78 9.16
C MET A 315 -5.64 -12.20 7.84
N LYS A 316 -6.58 -11.98 6.91
CA LYS A 316 -6.32 -11.22 5.68
C LYS A 316 -6.49 -9.73 5.94
N ASP A 317 -6.02 -8.91 5.01
CA ASP A 317 -6.16 -7.46 5.08
C ASP A 317 -7.62 -7.01 5.28
N GLN A 318 -8.59 -7.61 4.57
CA GLN A 318 -10.02 -7.32 4.77
C GLN A 318 -10.50 -7.65 6.19
N ASP A 319 -10.08 -8.79 6.74
CA ASP A 319 -10.44 -9.19 8.10
C ASP A 319 -9.90 -8.19 9.12
N VAL A 320 -8.67 -7.72 8.91
CA VAL A 320 -8.03 -6.72 9.78
C VAL A 320 -8.72 -5.37 9.66
N LEU A 321 -9.02 -4.89 8.44
CA LEU A 321 -9.75 -3.65 8.26
C LEU A 321 -11.16 -3.71 8.88
N SER A 322 -11.80 -4.88 8.80
CA SER A 322 -13.10 -5.12 9.43
C SER A 322 -13.00 -5.05 10.95
N LEU A 323 -11.98 -5.68 11.54
CA LEU A 323 -11.70 -5.60 12.97
C LEU A 323 -11.40 -4.16 13.41
N MET A 324 -10.55 -3.44 12.67
CA MET A 324 -10.24 -2.03 12.93
C MET A 324 -11.49 -1.15 12.89
N LYS A 325 -12.34 -1.35 11.87
CA LYS A 325 -13.65 -0.69 11.76
C LYS A 325 -14.51 -0.93 12.99
N TYR A 326 -14.65 -2.18 13.44
CA TYR A 326 -15.44 -2.50 14.64
C TYR A 326 -14.83 -1.94 15.94
N ASN A 327 -13.50 -1.77 15.97
CA ASN A 327 -12.79 -1.14 17.08
C ASN A 327 -12.80 0.40 17.01
N GLY A 328 -13.55 1.00 16.08
CA GLY A 328 -13.76 2.44 15.99
C GLY A 328 -12.67 3.21 15.25
N ALA A 329 -11.78 2.56 14.49
CA ALA A 329 -10.69 3.24 13.78
C ALA A 329 -11.18 4.38 12.87
N PHE A 330 -12.28 4.19 12.15
CA PHE A 330 -12.85 5.24 11.29
C PHE A 330 -13.33 6.45 12.08
N GLU A 331 -13.92 6.26 13.25
CA GLU A 331 -14.40 7.33 14.13
C GLU A 331 -13.22 8.06 14.77
N GLN A 332 -12.22 7.33 15.26
CA GLN A 332 -10.99 7.88 15.87
C GLN A 332 -10.21 8.76 14.89
N LEU A 333 -10.15 8.34 13.61
CA LEU A 333 -9.54 9.12 12.53
C LEU A 333 -10.45 10.22 11.97
N GLY A 334 -11.69 10.34 12.48
CA GLY A 334 -12.68 11.30 12.02
C GLY A 334 -13.05 11.15 10.54
N MET A 335 -13.01 9.93 10.02
CA MET A 335 -13.22 9.61 8.60
C MET A 335 -14.70 9.63 8.23
N LYS A 336 -14.99 10.14 7.03
CA LYS A 336 -16.29 9.99 6.37
C LYS A 336 -16.26 8.76 5.49
N VAL A 337 -16.83 7.67 5.97
CA VAL A 337 -16.88 6.39 5.25
C VAL A 337 -18.29 6.12 4.76
N ARG A 338 -18.44 5.79 3.47
CA ARG A 338 -19.72 5.37 2.88
C ARG A 338 -19.62 3.94 2.36
N PHE A 339 -20.56 3.09 2.74
CA PHE A 339 -20.71 1.74 2.22
C PHE A 339 -21.54 1.78 0.93
N LEU A 340 -21.05 1.09 -0.09
CA LEU A 340 -21.66 1.08 -1.41
C LEU A 340 -22.81 0.07 -1.47
N ASP A 341 -23.95 0.51 -2.00
CA ASP A 341 -25.16 -0.31 -2.15
C ASP A 341 -24.95 -1.42 -3.20
N THR A 342 -25.26 -2.66 -2.82
CA THR A 342 -25.15 -3.84 -3.71
C THR A 342 -26.15 -3.83 -4.86
N LEU A 343 -27.15 -2.95 -4.84
CA LEU A 343 -27.98 -2.64 -6.01
C LEU A 343 -27.14 -2.10 -7.19
N GLN A 344 -26.11 -1.29 -6.89
CA GLN A 344 -25.25 -0.64 -7.89
C GLN A 344 -23.86 -1.30 -7.95
N PHE A 345 -23.29 -1.66 -6.81
CA PHE A 345 -21.99 -2.32 -6.69
C PHE A 345 -22.20 -3.77 -6.30
N SER A 346 -22.73 -4.54 -7.24
CA SER A 346 -23.20 -5.91 -7.02
C SER A 346 -22.05 -6.88 -6.82
N GLY A 347 -22.35 -8.03 -6.21
CA GLY A 347 -21.48 -9.19 -6.23
C GLY A 347 -22.22 -10.47 -5.88
N PHE A 348 -21.62 -11.63 -6.12
CA PHE A 348 -22.31 -12.92 -5.96
C PHE A 348 -22.72 -13.24 -4.52
N CYS A 349 -22.14 -12.55 -3.51
CA CYS A 349 -22.64 -12.63 -2.13
C CYS A 349 -24.06 -12.04 -1.97
N GLN A 350 -24.41 -11.05 -2.80
CA GLN A 350 -25.72 -10.40 -2.86
C GLN A 350 -25.92 -9.76 -4.24
N ASP A 351 -26.59 -10.49 -5.14
CA ASP A 351 -26.90 -10.01 -6.47
C ASP A 351 -27.81 -8.78 -6.45
N SER A 352 -27.54 -7.86 -7.37
CA SER A 352 -28.44 -6.76 -7.64
C SER A 352 -29.74 -7.28 -8.22
N LYS A 353 -30.85 -6.71 -7.77
CA LYS A 353 -32.19 -7.04 -8.25
C LYS A 353 -32.61 -6.20 -9.45
N ASP A 354 -31.78 -5.25 -9.88
CA ASP A 354 -32.08 -4.35 -10.99
C ASP A 354 -30.84 -4.10 -11.86
N ILE A 355 -30.79 -4.77 -13.01
CA ILE A 355 -29.73 -4.63 -14.02
C ILE A 355 -29.61 -3.19 -14.55
N ASN A 356 -30.65 -2.37 -14.46
CA ASN A 356 -30.60 -0.95 -14.87
C ASN A 356 -29.73 -0.11 -13.94
N GLU A 357 -29.58 -0.51 -12.67
CA GLU A 357 -28.81 0.22 -11.67
C GLU A 357 -27.37 -0.29 -11.54
N VAL A 358 -27.06 -1.50 -12.01
CA VAL A 358 -25.74 -2.12 -11.81
C VAL A 358 -24.62 -1.34 -12.49
N ILE A 359 -23.56 -1.08 -11.74
CA ILE A 359 -22.34 -0.40 -12.17
C ILE A 359 -21.19 -1.39 -12.23
N THR A 360 -21.02 -2.19 -11.17
CA THR A 360 -20.00 -3.25 -11.10
C THR A 360 -20.60 -4.56 -10.63
N VAL A 361 -19.97 -5.68 -11.03
CA VAL A 361 -20.28 -7.02 -10.52
C VAL A 361 -18.99 -7.70 -10.07
N HIS A 362 -18.87 -8.00 -8.78
CA HIS A 362 -17.73 -8.69 -8.19
C HIS A 362 -18.03 -10.18 -7.99
N ALA A 363 -17.13 -11.07 -8.41
CA ALA A 363 -17.19 -12.49 -8.03
C ALA A 363 -16.74 -12.76 -6.59
N ASN A 364 -17.24 -11.98 -5.62
CA ASN A 364 -17.09 -12.28 -4.20
C ASN A 364 -17.89 -13.54 -3.82
N CYS A 365 -17.64 -14.14 -2.65
CA CYS A 365 -18.25 -15.44 -2.27
C CYS A 365 -18.00 -16.59 -3.29
N CYS A 366 -16.93 -16.51 -4.09
CA CYS A 366 -16.54 -17.54 -5.05
C CYS A 366 -15.10 -17.97 -4.84
N ARG A 367 -14.82 -19.27 -5.00
CA ARG A 367 -13.47 -19.84 -4.86
C ARG A 367 -12.91 -20.26 -6.23
N GLY A 368 -11.63 -20.03 -6.43
CA GLY A 368 -10.91 -20.45 -7.63
C GLY A 368 -11.13 -19.55 -8.85
N VAL A 369 -10.06 -19.35 -9.64
CA VAL A 369 -10.08 -18.45 -10.80
C VAL A 369 -11.00 -18.98 -11.91
N LYS A 370 -11.03 -20.31 -12.14
CA LYS A 370 -11.83 -20.94 -13.19
C LYS A 370 -13.34 -20.74 -12.98
N ALA A 371 -13.82 -20.93 -11.75
CA ALA A 371 -15.23 -20.71 -11.41
C ALA A 371 -15.63 -19.25 -11.58
N LYS A 372 -14.81 -18.33 -11.06
CA LYS A 372 -14.99 -16.88 -11.24
C LYS A 372 -15.06 -16.51 -12.73
N LEU A 373 -14.14 -17.03 -13.54
CA LEU A 373 -14.07 -16.74 -14.97
C LEU A 373 -15.34 -17.21 -15.70
N ALA A 374 -15.84 -18.41 -15.38
CA ALA A 374 -17.04 -18.96 -15.98
C ALA A 374 -18.28 -18.10 -15.68
N ASP A 375 -18.54 -17.81 -14.41
CA ASP A 375 -19.75 -17.09 -13.99
C ASP A 375 -19.69 -15.60 -14.37
N LEU A 376 -18.53 -14.94 -14.29
CA LEU A 376 -18.38 -13.57 -14.77
C LEU A 376 -18.52 -13.46 -16.29
N THR A 377 -18.09 -14.49 -17.04
CA THR A 377 -18.33 -14.55 -18.49
C THR A 377 -19.82 -14.64 -18.79
N ALA A 378 -20.58 -15.43 -18.02
CA ALA A 378 -22.03 -15.52 -18.14
C ALA A 378 -22.70 -14.18 -17.84
N ILE A 379 -22.27 -13.48 -16.78
CA ILE A 379 -22.74 -12.12 -16.44
C ILE A 379 -22.51 -11.16 -17.61
N LEU A 380 -21.30 -11.14 -18.17
CA LEU A 380 -20.97 -10.21 -19.25
C LEU A 380 -21.75 -10.53 -20.54
N ASN A 381 -22.03 -11.80 -20.81
CA ASN A 381 -22.89 -12.20 -21.93
C ASN A 381 -24.34 -11.75 -21.76
N VAL A 382 -24.88 -11.81 -20.54
CA VAL A 382 -26.20 -11.25 -20.22
C VAL A 382 -26.22 -9.73 -20.36
N TRP A 383 -25.20 -9.05 -19.85
CA TRP A 383 -25.05 -7.60 -20.02
C TRP A 383 -25.04 -7.19 -21.49
N LYS A 384 -24.36 -7.94 -22.36
CA LYS A 384 -24.25 -7.64 -23.78
C LYS A 384 -25.58 -7.72 -24.55
N ILE A 385 -26.50 -8.59 -24.14
CA ILE A 385 -27.82 -8.75 -24.77
C ILE A 385 -28.88 -7.86 -24.13
N PHE A 386 -28.57 -7.24 -22.99
CA PHE A 386 -29.49 -6.36 -22.30
C PHE A 386 -29.70 -5.07 -23.09
N ASP A 387 -30.96 -4.77 -23.41
CA ASP A 387 -31.36 -3.64 -24.25
C ASP A 387 -31.96 -2.46 -23.46
N GLY A 388 -31.95 -2.52 -22.12
CA GLY A 388 -32.55 -1.50 -21.27
C GLY A 388 -34.06 -1.68 -21.02
N ALA A 389 -34.73 -2.59 -21.74
CA ALA A 389 -36.19 -2.77 -21.66
C ALA A 389 -36.62 -4.18 -21.22
N SER A 390 -35.76 -5.18 -21.46
CA SER A 390 -36.05 -6.57 -21.16
C SER A 390 -35.82 -6.91 -19.69
N THR A 391 -36.77 -7.60 -19.06
CA THR A 391 -36.59 -8.22 -17.73
C THR A 391 -35.67 -9.42 -17.85
N VAL A 392 -34.36 -9.17 -17.85
CA VAL A 392 -33.33 -10.21 -17.85
C VAL A 392 -32.82 -10.40 -16.42
N GLY A 393 -32.88 -11.63 -15.92
CA GLY A 393 -32.29 -12.00 -14.63
C GLY A 393 -30.81 -12.31 -14.77
N TRP A 394 -30.05 -12.14 -13.69
CA TRP A 394 -28.68 -12.63 -13.63
C TRP A 394 -28.64 -14.16 -13.72
N PRO A 395 -27.63 -14.74 -14.42
CA PRO A 395 -27.43 -16.17 -14.42
C PRO A 395 -27.17 -16.67 -13.00
N ALA A 396 -27.51 -17.93 -12.73
CA ALA A 396 -27.10 -18.57 -11.50
C ALA A 396 -25.58 -18.77 -11.51
N HIS A 397 -24.91 -18.43 -10.40
CA HIS A 397 -23.47 -18.59 -10.22
C HIS A 397 -23.11 -20.04 -9.88
N GLU A 398 -23.46 -20.97 -10.77
CA GLU A 398 -23.36 -22.41 -10.54
C GLU A 398 -21.90 -22.85 -10.35
N ALA A 399 -20.98 -22.36 -11.18
CA ALA A 399 -19.57 -22.72 -11.07
C ALA A 399 -18.97 -22.24 -9.73
N CYS A 400 -19.34 -21.03 -9.31
CA CYS A 400 -18.96 -20.50 -8.01
C CYS A 400 -19.60 -21.27 -6.87
N SER A 401 -20.86 -21.71 -6.97
CA SER A 401 -21.50 -22.54 -5.95
C SER A 401 -20.79 -23.90 -5.81
N ASP A 402 -20.46 -24.54 -6.93
CA ASP A 402 -19.79 -25.85 -6.94
C ASP A 402 -18.34 -25.77 -6.47
N SER A 403 -17.66 -24.63 -6.64
CA SER A 403 -16.30 -24.39 -6.12
C SER A 403 -16.15 -24.53 -4.60
N TRP A 404 -17.27 -24.51 -3.84
CA TRP A 404 -17.27 -24.75 -2.40
C TRP A 404 -17.43 -26.23 -2.02
N ARG A 405 -17.85 -27.08 -2.96
CA ARG A 405 -18.05 -28.53 -2.76
C ARG A 405 -16.83 -29.34 -3.17
N GLU A 406 -16.04 -28.83 -4.09
CA GLU A 406 -14.78 -29.45 -4.48
C GLU A 406 -13.75 -29.27 -3.35
N GLU A 407 -13.16 -30.37 -2.88
CA GLU A 407 -11.91 -30.27 -2.13
C GLU A 407 -10.91 -29.58 -3.06
N ILE A 408 -10.35 -28.45 -2.60
CA ILE A 408 -9.28 -27.75 -3.33
C ILE A 408 -8.11 -28.72 -3.40
N THR A 409 -8.05 -29.48 -4.50
CA THR A 409 -6.95 -30.37 -4.83
C THR A 409 -5.90 -29.49 -5.48
N VAL A 410 -4.82 -29.27 -4.73
CA VAL A 410 -3.65 -28.48 -5.13
C VAL A 410 -2.62 -29.39 -5.78
#